data_AF-A0A536FFA3-F1
#
_entry.id   AF-A0A536FFA3-F1
#
_cell.length_a   1.000
_cell.length_b   1.000
_cell.length_c   1.000
_cell.angle_alpha   90.00
_cell.angle_beta   90.00
_cell.angle_gamma   90.00
#
_symmetry.space_group_name_H-M   'P 1'
#
loop_
_entity.id
_entity.type
_entity.pdbx_description
1 polymer ?
#
loop_
_entity_poly.entity_id
_entity_poly.type
_entity_poly.pdbx_seq_one_letter_code
_entity_poly.pdbx_strand_id
1 'polypeptide(L)'
;MILFKLLLLPVTAPAAGIRYCLDKVVEYAEQQLTDDEPVREELLELQLALEEGRVGEEEYVEREAVLLARLRELREYRREQSRASLDATAPSEGEERTFVIELPDELR
;
A
#
# COMPACT_ATOMS: atom_id res chain seq x y z
N MET A 1 -36.40 -22.90 13.56
CA MET A 1 -35.32 -23.28 14.50
C MET A 1 -34.32 -22.13 14.64
N ILE A 2 -34.75 -21.01 15.23
CA ILE A 2 -34.00 -19.74 15.29
C ILE A 2 -32.93 -19.78 16.41
N LEU A 3 -33.09 -20.73 17.35
CA LEU A 3 -32.27 -20.90 18.54
C LEU A 3 -30.81 -21.36 18.25
N PHE A 4 -30.59 -22.12 17.18
CA PHE A 4 -29.24 -22.59 16.79
C PHE A 4 -28.36 -21.47 16.21
N LYS A 5 -28.97 -20.49 15.52
CA LYS A 5 -28.26 -19.30 14.99
C LYS A 5 -27.85 -18.34 16.12
N LEU A 6 -28.55 -18.36 17.26
CA LEU A 6 -28.24 -17.52 18.42
C LEU A 6 -27.08 -18.08 19.27
N LEU A 7 -26.89 -19.41 19.26
CA LEU A 7 -25.77 -20.07 19.97
C LEU A 7 -24.44 -20.02 19.21
N LEU A 8 -24.46 -19.93 17.88
CA LEU A 8 -23.25 -19.67 17.09
C LEU A 8 -22.86 -18.19 17.09
N LEU A 9 -23.78 -17.28 17.41
CA LEU A 9 -23.57 -15.82 17.42
C LEU A 9 -22.29 -15.36 18.14
N PRO A 10 -21.94 -15.81 19.37
CA PRO A 10 -20.70 -15.38 20.03
C PRO A 10 -19.42 -15.82 19.29
N VAL A 11 -19.48 -16.76 18.35
CA VAL A 11 -18.33 -17.25 17.57
C VAL A 11 -18.39 -16.76 16.12
N THR A 12 -19.59 -16.74 15.50
CA THR A 12 -19.80 -16.31 14.12
C THR A 12 -19.94 -14.80 13.97
N ALA A 13 -20.39 -14.07 14.99
CA ALA A 13 -20.44 -12.60 14.92
C ALA A 13 -19.04 -11.97 14.97
N PRO A 14 -18.10 -12.42 15.82
CA PRO A 14 -16.69 -12.00 15.70
C PRO A 14 -16.08 -12.41 14.37
N ALA A 15 -16.32 -13.64 13.90
CA ALA A 15 -15.77 -14.09 12.61
C ALA A 15 -16.32 -13.29 11.41
N ALA A 16 -17.62 -12.98 11.41
CA ALA A 16 -18.23 -12.13 10.39
C ALA A 16 -17.73 -10.67 10.50
N GLY A 17 -17.49 -10.18 11.72
CA GLY A 17 -16.90 -8.86 11.96
C GLY A 17 -15.45 -8.76 11.47
N ILE A 18 -14.63 -9.77 11.74
CA ILE A 18 -13.25 -9.86 11.24
C ILE A 18 -13.25 -9.94 9.72
N ARG A 19 -14.11 -10.76 9.12
CA ARG A 19 -14.25 -10.84 7.67
C ARG A 19 -14.68 -9.51 7.05
N TYR A 20 -15.65 -8.82 7.65
CA TYR A 20 -16.08 -7.48 7.21
C TYR A 20 -14.96 -6.44 7.32
N CYS A 21 -14.14 -6.49 8.39
CA CYS A 21 -12.98 -5.63 8.51
C CYS A 21 -11.90 -5.96 7.46
N LEU A 22 -11.65 -7.24 7.17
CA LEU A 22 -10.72 -7.64 6.11
C LEU A 22 -11.23 -7.20 4.74
N ASP A 23 -12.49 -7.46 4.40
CA ASP A 23 -13.11 -7.02 3.14
C ASP A 23 -13.07 -5.49 3.03
N LYS A 24 -13.28 -4.75 4.13
CA LYS A 24 -13.19 -3.28 4.14
C LYS A 24 -11.76 -2.76 4.05
N VAL A 25 -10.78 -3.44 4.65
CA VAL A 25 -9.35 -3.11 4.48
C VAL A 25 -8.90 -3.39 3.07
N VAL A 26 -9.38 -4.48 2.45
CA VAL A 26 -9.14 -4.80 1.03
C VAL A 26 -9.81 -3.76 0.13
N GLU A 27 -11.08 -3.44 0.33
CA GLU A 27 -11.80 -2.46 -0.49
C GLU A 27 -11.25 -1.03 -0.33
N TYR A 28 -10.79 -0.66 0.87
CA TYR A 28 -10.13 0.63 1.10
C TYR A 28 -8.67 0.64 0.62
N ALA A 29 -8.01 -0.53 0.60
CA ALA A 29 -6.73 -0.71 -0.08
C ALA A 29 -6.91 -0.63 -1.60
N GLU A 30 -7.90 -1.27 -2.20
CA GLU A 30 -8.21 -1.17 -3.64
C GLU A 30 -8.51 0.27 -4.08
N GLN A 31 -9.13 1.08 -3.20
CA GLN A 31 -9.48 2.47 -3.50
C GLN A 31 -8.33 3.47 -3.29
N GLN A 32 -7.31 3.15 -2.48
CA GLN A 32 -6.25 4.10 -2.09
C GLN A 32 -4.81 3.60 -2.34
N LEU A 33 -4.62 2.29 -2.50
CA LEU A 33 -3.39 1.61 -2.94
C LEU A 33 -3.65 1.06 -4.36
N THR A 34 -3.21 1.75 -5.42
CA THR A 34 -1.85 1.58 -5.99
C THR A 34 -1.82 0.50 -7.09
N ASP A 35 -1.43 0.86 -8.32
CA ASP A 35 -1.31 -0.01 -9.53
C ASP A 35 -0.38 -1.26 -9.39
N ASP A 36 0.04 -1.61 -8.17
CA ASP A 36 0.90 -2.75 -7.86
C ASP A 36 0.08 -4.01 -7.50
N GLU A 37 -1.26 -3.88 -7.47
CA GLU A 37 -2.23 -4.93 -7.10
C GLU A 37 -1.97 -6.28 -7.77
N PRO A 38 -1.67 -6.36 -9.10
CA PRO A 38 -1.47 -7.64 -9.77
C PRO A 38 -0.30 -8.45 -9.19
N VAL A 39 0.81 -7.79 -8.85
CA VAL A 39 2.00 -8.47 -8.30
C VAL A 39 1.74 -8.94 -6.86
N ARG A 40 0.90 -8.22 -6.12
CA ARG A 40 0.48 -8.61 -4.76
C ARG A 40 -0.50 -9.77 -4.77
N GLU A 41 -1.43 -9.80 -5.72
CA GLU A 41 -2.33 -10.94 -5.94
C GLU A 41 -1.52 -12.20 -6.29
N GLU A 42 -0.56 -12.11 -7.21
CA GLU A 42 0.34 -13.22 -7.56
C GLU A 42 1.13 -13.76 -6.35
N LEU A 43 1.58 -12.87 -5.44
CA LEU A 43 2.23 -13.27 -4.18
C LEU A 43 1.26 -13.99 -3.23
N LEU A 44 0.02 -13.52 -3.13
CA LEU A 44 -1.01 -14.14 -2.29
C LEU A 44 -1.35 -15.54 -2.81
N GLU A 45 -1.52 -15.69 -4.13
CA GLU A 45 -1.75 -16.99 -4.76
C GLU A 45 -0.58 -17.96 -4.56
N LEU A 46 0.66 -17.46 -4.64
CA LEU A 46 1.85 -18.26 -4.37
C LEU A 46 1.90 -18.74 -2.92
N GLN A 47 1.51 -17.90 -1.96
CA GLN A 47 1.42 -18.26 -0.54
C GLN A 47 0.36 -19.33 -0.29
N LEU A 48 -0.82 -19.18 -0.88
CA LEU A 48 -1.88 -20.21 -0.82
C LEU A 48 -1.42 -21.53 -1.43
N ALA A 49 -0.65 -21.48 -2.53
CA ALA A 49 -0.10 -22.68 -3.15
C ALA A 49 0.94 -23.39 -2.26
N LEU A 50 1.73 -22.65 -1.47
CA LEU A 50 2.63 -23.21 -0.45
C LEU A 50 1.83 -23.85 0.70
N GLU A 51 0.80 -23.16 1.22
CA GLU A 51 -0.06 -23.67 2.29
C GLU A 51 -0.80 -24.96 1.89
N GLU A 52 -1.22 -25.06 0.63
CA GLU A 52 -1.86 -26.25 0.06
C GLU A 52 -0.85 -27.36 -0.32
N GLY A 53 0.46 -27.10 -0.18
CA GLY A 53 1.52 -28.03 -0.56
C GLY A 53 1.64 -28.26 -2.07
N ARG A 54 1.07 -27.37 -2.90
CA ARG A 54 1.21 -27.39 -4.36
C ARG A 54 2.58 -26.91 -4.84
N VAL A 55 3.26 -26.12 -4.01
CA VAL A 55 4.61 -25.57 -4.23
C VAL A 55 5.46 -25.89 -3.01
N GLY A 56 6.71 -26.29 -3.23
CA GLY A 56 7.67 -26.53 -2.14
C GLY A 56 8.33 -25.24 -1.64
N GLU A 57 8.96 -25.26 -0.46
CA GLU A 57 9.61 -24.07 0.12
C GLU A 57 10.70 -23.47 -0.78
N GLU A 58 11.55 -24.29 -1.41
CA GLU A 58 12.60 -23.80 -2.32
C GLU A 58 12.01 -23.12 -3.56
N GLU A 59 10.99 -23.74 -4.17
CA GLU A 59 10.31 -23.16 -5.33
C GLU A 59 9.54 -21.89 -4.96
N TYR A 60 8.94 -21.84 -3.78
CA TYR A 60 8.30 -20.64 -3.24
C TYR A 60 9.30 -19.48 -3.16
N VAL A 61 10.46 -19.69 -2.55
CA VAL A 61 11.49 -18.64 -2.36
C VAL A 61 12.00 -18.11 -3.69
N GLU A 62 12.25 -18.98 -4.68
CA GLU A 62 12.68 -18.55 -6.01
C GLU A 62 11.63 -17.69 -6.70
N ARG A 63 10.37 -18.11 -6.66
CA ARG A 63 9.25 -17.39 -7.31
C ARG A 63 8.91 -16.10 -6.59
N GLU A 64 8.92 -16.10 -5.26
CA GLU A 64 8.72 -14.91 -4.43
C GLU A 64 9.78 -13.85 -4.72
N ALA A 65 11.05 -14.24 -4.83
CA ALA A 65 12.14 -13.30 -5.15
C ALA A 65 11.92 -12.60 -6.50
N VAL A 66 11.43 -13.30 -7.51
CA VAL A 66 11.11 -12.73 -8.83
C VAL A 66 9.95 -11.73 -8.74
N LEU A 67 8.88 -12.08 -8.03
CA LEU A 67 7.72 -11.19 -7.84
C LEU A 67 8.11 -9.93 -7.04
N LEU A 68 8.93 -10.08 -6.00
CA LEU A 68 9.43 -8.95 -5.21
C LEU A 68 10.38 -8.06 -6.00
N ALA A 69 11.18 -8.62 -6.94
CA ALA A 69 12.01 -7.82 -7.83
C ALA A 69 11.15 -6.94 -8.75
N ARG A 70 10.12 -7.50 -9.39
CA ARG A 70 9.16 -6.74 -10.21
C ARG A 70 8.48 -5.63 -9.41
N LEU A 71 8.07 -5.92 -8.18
CA LEU A 71 7.46 -4.92 -7.29
C LEU A 71 8.40 -3.74 -7.02
N ARG A 72 9.72 -3.97 -6.89
CA ARG A 72 10.70 -2.91 -6.71
C ARG A 72 10.81 -2.04 -7.97
N GLU A 73 10.87 -2.64 -9.15
CA GLU A 73 10.92 -1.91 -10.43
C GLU A 73 9.70 -1.00 -10.61
N LEU A 74 8.50 -1.50 -10.34
CA LEU A 74 7.27 -0.70 -10.41
C LEU A 74 7.31 0.50 -9.47
N ARG A 75 7.80 0.29 -8.23
CA ARG A 75 7.93 1.36 -7.23
C ARG A 75 8.98 2.39 -7.61
N GLU A 76 10.11 1.97 -8.17
CA GLU A 76 11.17 2.87 -8.64
C GLU A 76 10.68 3.73 -9.80
N TYR A 77 10.07 3.11 -10.82
CA TYR A 77 9.48 3.81 -11.96
C TYR A 77 8.44 4.86 -11.51
N ARG A 78 7.60 4.54 -10.52
CA ARG A 78 6.63 5.51 -9.99
C ARG A 78 7.31 6.64 -9.23
N ARG A 79 8.32 6.36 -8.41
CA ARG A 79 9.06 7.40 -7.69
C ARG A 79 9.67 8.39 -8.67
N GLU A 80 10.26 7.90 -9.76
CA GLU A 80 10.82 8.73 -10.83
C GLU A 80 9.75 9.59 -11.50
N GLN A 81 8.59 9.02 -11.86
CA GLN A 81 7.48 9.79 -12.42
C GLN A 81 6.94 10.85 -11.46
N SER A 82 6.80 10.51 -10.17
CA SER A 82 6.36 11.47 -9.16
C SER A 82 7.37 12.60 -8.97
N ARG A 83 8.67 12.30 -9.05
CA ARG A 83 9.73 13.31 -8.95
C ARG A 83 9.74 14.22 -10.18
N ALA A 84 9.59 13.65 -11.37
CA ALA A 84 9.51 14.40 -12.62
C ALA A 84 8.28 15.33 -12.67
N SER A 85 7.13 14.90 -12.14
CA SER A 85 5.94 15.75 -12.08
C SER A 85 6.05 16.87 -11.04
N LEU A 86 6.76 16.64 -9.93
CA LEU A 86 7.09 17.67 -8.94
C LEU A 86 8.09 18.69 -9.51
N ASP A 87 9.14 18.23 -10.18
CA ASP A 87 10.16 19.10 -10.81
C ASP A 87 9.56 19.93 -11.97
N ALA A 88 8.60 19.38 -12.73
CA ALA A 88 7.89 20.10 -13.78
C ALA A 88 6.90 21.15 -13.25
N THR A 89 6.48 21.04 -11.99
CA THR A 89 5.54 21.97 -11.33
C THR A 89 6.26 23.04 -10.50
N ALA A 90 7.56 22.88 -10.22
CA ALA A 90 8.37 23.90 -9.57
C ALA A 90 8.55 25.11 -10.52
N PRO A 91 8.07 26.32 -10.16
CA PRO A 91 8.38 27.51 -10.95
C PRO A 91 9.89 27.74 -10.89
N SER A 92 10.50 28.03 -12.05
CA SER A 92 11.93 28.32 -12.14
C SER A 92 12.30 29.40 -11.12
N GLU A 93 13.10 29.03 -10.11
CA GLU A 93 13.71 29.98 -9.18
C GLU A 93 14.69 30.85 -9.96
N GLY A 94 14.17 31.97 -10.43
CA GLY A 94 14.91 33.07 -11.05
C GLY A 94 14.46 34.39 -10.45
N GLU A 95 14.35 34.49 -9.13
CA GLU A 95 14.34 35.78 -8.45
C GLU A 95 14.84 35.59 -7.02
N GLU A 96 16.10 35.96 -6.80
CA GLU A 96 16.67 36.21 -5.46
C GLU A 96 15.81 37.29 -4.78
N ARG A 97 14.71 36.88 -4.15
CA ARG A 97 13.95 37.78 -3.28
C ARG A 97 14.77 37.97 -2.02
N THR A 98 15.70 38.93 -2.09
CA THR A 98 16.38 39.52 -0.95
C THR A 98 15.30 40.05 0.00
N PHE A 99 15.00 39.29 1.05
CA PHE A 99 14.16 39.75 2.13
C PHE A 99 14.99 40.73 2.97
N VAL A 100 14.84 42.03 2.70
CA VAL A 100 15.31 43.09 3.60
C VAL A 100 14.43 43.02 4.85
N ILE A 101 14.98 42.50 5.93
CA ILE A 101 14.34 42.56 7.25
C ILE A 101 14.53 44.00 7.74
N GLU A 102 13.53 44.85 7.52
CA GLU A 102 13.44 46.14 8.20
C GLU A 102 13.24 45.85 9.70
N LEU A 103 14.29 46.06 10.50
CA LEU A 103 14.23 46.00 11.95
C LEU A 103 13.44 47.23 12.43
N PRO A 104 12.30 47.08 13.12
CA PRO A 104 11.53 48.24 13.59
C PRO A 104 12.35 49.04 14.62
N ASP A 105 12.35 50.36 14.46
CA ASP A 105 13.15 51.37 15.18
C ASP A 105 12.82 51.52 16.69
N GLU A 106 12.18 50.54 17.32
CA GLU A 106 11.69 50.64 18.71
C GLU A 106 12.57 49.98 19.77
N LEU A 107 13.81 49.59 19.43
CA LEU A 107 14.82 49.15 20.40
C LEU A 107 16.01 50.12 20.42
N ARG A 108 15.80 51.31 20.99
CA ARG A 108 16.87 52.25 21.33
C ARG A 108 16.76 52.71 22.78
#